data_AF-A0A318IU59-F1
#
_entry.id   AF-A0A318IU59-F1
#
_cell.length_a   1.000
_cell.length_b   1.000
_cell.length_c   1.000
_cell.angle_alpha   90.00
_cell.angle_beta   90.00
_cell.angle_gamma   90.00
#
_symmetry.space_group_name_H-M   'P 1'
#
loop_
_entity.id
_entity.type
_entity.pdbx_description
1 polymer ?
#
loop_
_entity_poly.entity_id
_entity_poly.type
_entity_poly.pdbx_seq_one_letter_code
_entity_poly.pdbx_strand_id
1 'polypeptide(L)'
;MAKSKLRRLKIGDNNFLWTVKALYLPRTDVTADYPVQVKFTAFLESYKTTALHIHFKTSSTVAGNWLTSGIGEVNLHLPSFARLLIVGGMEQGWQARYQTLNIENGLPILRRAGYNIKDE
;
A
#
# COMPACT_ATOMS: atom_id res chain seq x y z
N MET A 1 -10.55 16.26 -9.37
CA MET A 1 -10.11 14.92 -8.92
C MET A 1 -8.98 14.45 -9.82
N ALA A 2 -7.76 14.27 -9.30
CA ALA A 2 -6.63 13.82 -10.10
C ALA A 2 -6.81 12.34 -10.50
N LYS A 3 -6.82 12.04 -11.80
CA LYS A 3 -6.74 10.66 -12.32
C LYS A 3 -5.44 10.05 -11.78
N SER A 4 -5.50 9.14 -10.82
CA SER A 4 -4.28 8.49 -10.30
C SER A 4 -3.66 7.66 -11.41
N LYS A 5 -2.54 8.13 -11.97
CA LYS A 5 -1.80 7.43 -13.02
C LYS A 5 -1.16 6.18 -12.41
N LEU A 6 -1.54 5.00 -12.92
CA LEU A 6 -0.86 3.75 -12.57
C LEU A 6 0.61 3.85 -12.95
N ARG A 7 1.50 3.46 -12.05
CA ARG A 7 2.95 3.40 -12.25
C ARG A 7 3.33 1.97 -12.63
N ARG A 8 4.37 1.78 -13.44
CA ARG A 8 4.85 0.46 -13.86
C ARG A 8 6.10 0.07 -13.08
N LEU A 9 6.25 -1.22 -12.78
CA LEU A 9 7.41 -1.81 -12.11
C LEU A 9 7.66 -3.23 -12.65
N LYS A 10 8.92 -3.56 -12.95
CA LYS A 10 9.32 -4.93 -13.34
C LYS A 10 9.86 -5.71 -12.13
N ILE A 11 9.35 -6.92 -11.92
CA ILE A 11 9.81 -7.88 -10.88
C ILE A 11 9.96 -9.24 -11.54
N GLY A 12 11.20 -9.74 -11.65
CA GLY A 12 11.52 -10.88 -12.51
C GLY A 12 11.09 -10.59 -13.96
N ASP A 13 10.40 -11.53 -14.58
CA ASP A 13 9.86 -11.40 -15.94
C ASP A 13 8.48 -10.73 -16.01
N ASN A 14 7.90 -10.38 -14.87
CA ASN A 14 6.54 -9.84 -14.78
C ASN A 14 6.54 -8.31 -14.68
N ASN A 15 5.66 -7.67 -15.46
CA ASN A 15 5.37 -6.24 -15.36
C ASN A 15 4.16 -6.01 -14.47
N PHE A 16 4.32 -5.20 -13.43
CA PHE A 16 3.26 -4.81 -12.52
C PHE A 16 2.86 -3.36 -12.73
N LEU A 17 1.57 -3.09 -12.54
CA LEU A 17 1.02 -1.75 -12.45
C LEU A 17 0.60 -1.49 -11.02
N TRP A 18 0.87 -0.31 -10.48
CA TRP A 18 0.56 -0.01 -9.09
C TRP A 18 0.19 1.46 -8.86
N THR A 19 -0.48 1.71 -7.73
CA THR A 19 -0.85 3.04 -7.25
C THR A 19 -0.95 3.05 -5.74
N VAL A 20 -0.83 4.24 -5.15
CA VAL A 20 -1.02 4.50 -3.73
C VAL A 20 -2.01 5.64 -3.60
N LYS A 21 -3.02 5.45 -2.76
CA LYS A 21 -4.04 6.46 -2.45
C LYS A 21 -4.17 6.61 -0.95
N ALA A 22 -4.09 7.84 -0.45
CA ALA A 22 -4.55 8.15 0.90
C ALA A 22 -6.07 8.34 0.90
N LEU A 23 -6.74 7.74 1.87
CA LEU A 23 -8.15 7.87 2.17
C LEU A 23 -8.24 8.52 3.56
N TYR A 24 -8.83 9.70 3.62
CA TYR A 24 -9.10 10.39 4.87
C TYR A 24 -10.52 10.05 5.30
N LEU A 25 -10.68 9.46 6.48
CA LEU A 25 -12.01 9.23 7.04
C LEU A 25 -12.55 10.57 7.58
N PRO A 26 -13.84 10.88 7.34
CA PRO A 26 -14.46 12.09 7.87
C PRO A 26 -14.38 12.14 9.40
N ARG A 27 -14.02 13.30 9.95
CA ARG A 27 -13.83 13.53 11.39
C ARG A 27 -15.10 13.35 12.25
N THR A 28 -16.26 13.11 11.63
CA THR A 28 -17.53 12.82 12.33
C THR A 28 -17.53 11.45 13.02
N ASP A 29 -16.60 10.57 12.67
CA ASP A 29 -16.40 9.28 13.34
C ASP A 29 -15.41 9.48 14.51
N VAL A 30 -15.91 10.02 15.62
CA VAL A 30 -15.12 10.35 16.82
C VAL A 30 -14.52 9.09 17.50
N THR A 31 -14.94 7.91 17.06
CA THR A 31 -14.48 6.58 17.51
C THR A 31 -13.50 5.91 16.56
N ALA A 32 -13.16 6.53 15.42
CA ALA A 32 -12.22 5.92 14.48
C ALA A 32 -10.78 6.12 14.98
N ASP A 33 -10.22 5.09 15.63
CA ASP A 33 -8.84 5.04 16.09
C ASP A 33 -7.80 5.31 14.98
N TYR A 34 -8.18 5.18 13.69
CA TYR A 34 -7.32 5.34 12.51
C TYR A 34 -7.97 6.23 11.44
N PRO A 35 -7.95 7.56 11.60
CA PRO A 35 -8.64 8.51 10.72
C PRO A 35 -8.00 8.65 9.33
N VAL A 36 -6.82 8.06 9.10
CA VAL A 36 -6.19 8.00 7.78
C VAL A 36 -5.86 6.56 7.41
N GLN A 37 -6.33 6.14 6.23
CA GLN A 37 -5.99 4.86 5.63
C GLN A 37 -5.20 5.09 4.35
N VAL A 38 -4.06 4.42 4.18
CA VAL A 38 -3.36 4.38 2.89
C VAL A 38 -3.70 3.06 2.21
N LYS A 39 -4.10 3.12 0.94
CA LYS A 39 -4.34 1.94 0.12
C LYS A 39 -3.27 1.85 -0.97
N PHE A 40 -2.45 0.83 -0.89
CA PHE A 40 -1.62 0.37 -2.02
C PHE A 40 -2.45 -0.58 -2.88
N THR A 41 -2.34 -0.44 -4.19
CA THR A 41 -2.97 -1.35 -5.14
C THR A 41 -1.98 -1.74 -6.22
N ALA A 42 -1.87 -3.03 -6.50
CA ALA A 42 -1.06 -3.55 -7.60
C ALA A 42 -1.82 -4.57 -8.45
N PHE A 43 -1.40 -4.70 -9.70
CA PHE A 43 -1.92 -5.64 -10.68
C PHE A 43 -0.76 -6.18 -11.49
N LEU A 44 -0.87 -7.42 -11.95
CA LEU A 44 -0.06 -7.88 -13.07
C LEU A 44 -0.59 -7.22 -14.35
N GLU A 45 0.28 -6.66 -15.19
CA GLU A 45 -0.13 -5.82 -16.32
C GLU A 45 -1.06 -6.56 -17.30
N SER A 46 -0.82 -7.86 -17.51
CA SER A 46 -1.64 -8.76 -18.33
C SER A 46 -2.92 -9.26 -17.64
N TYR A 47 -3.08 -9.07 -16.33
CA TYR A 47 -4.21 -9.56 -15.53
C TYR A 47 -4.67 -8.48 -14.54
N LYS A 48 -5.43 -7.50 -15.05
CA LYS A 48 -5.89 -6.35 -14.25
C LYS A 48 -7.16 -6.64 -13.40
N THR A 49 -7.73 -7.82 -13.52
CA THR A 49 -8.94 -8.24 -12.78
C THR A 49 -8.62 -8.80 -11.38
N THR A 50 -7.38 -9.15 -11.12
CA THR A 50 -6.90 -9.84 -9.90
C THR A 50 -5.92 -8.96 -9.13
N ALA A 51 -6.46 -8.05 -8.33
CA ALA A 51 -5.68 -6.99 -7.68
C ALA A 51 -5.04 -7.46 -6.36
N LEU A 52 -3.88 -6.90 -6.02
CA LEU A 52 -3.42 -6.85 -4.65
C LEU A 52 -3.88 -5.53 -4.04
N HIS A 53 -4.60 -5.60 -2.93
CA HIS A 53 -4.96 -4.46 -2.12
C HIS A 53 -4.29 -4.59 -0.75
N ILE A 54 -3.49 -3.60 -0.38
CA ILE A 54 -2.89 -3.52 0.95
C ILE A 54 -3.32 -2.23 1.60
N HIS A 55 -3.96 -2.35 2.75
CA HIS A 55 -4.42 -1.25 3.57
C HIS A 55 -3.42 -0.99 4.69
N PHE A 56 -3.17 0.26 4.99
CA PHE A 56 -2.36 0.71 6.12
C PHE A 56 -3.24 1.59 6.98
N LYS A 57 -3.51 1.14 8.21
CA LYS A 57 -4.23 1.91 9.21
C LYS A 57 -3.22 2.78 9.95
N THR A 58 -3.44 4.09 9.99
CA THR A 58 -2.53 5.04 10.65
C THR A 58 -3.32 6.06 11.46
N SER A 59 -2.86 6.38 12.67
CA SER A 59 -3.47 7.36 13.59
C SER A 59 -3.16 8.82 13.24
N SER A 60 -2.08 9.06 12.48
CA SER A 60 -1.55 10.41 12.26
C SER A 60 -2.48 11.30 11.42
N THR A 61 -3.04 12.32 12.08
CA THR A 61 -4.02 13.27 11.51
C THR A 61 -3.42 14.57 10.98
N VAL A 62 -2.13 14.86 11.21
CA VAL A 62 -1.59 16.20 10.95
C VAL A 62 -0.20 16.12 10.31
N ALA A 63 -0.06 16.80 9.16
CA ALA A 63 1.14 16.96 8.32
C ALA A 63 1.53 15.79 7.39
N GLY A 64 0.57 15.31 6.59
CA GLY A 64 0.82 14.37 5.49
C GLY A 64 1.13 12.96 6.00
N ASN A 65 0.42 11.95 5.50
CA ASN A 65 0.63 10.59 5.98
C ASN A 65 2.10 10.20 5.79
N TRP A 66 2.81 9.85 6.87
CA TRP A 66 4.24 9.55 6.86
C TRP A 66 4.63 8.47 5.85
N LEU A 67 3.71 7.54 5.56
CA LEU A 67 3.88 6.52 4.50
C LEU A 67 3.94 7.10 3.08
N THR A 68 3.57 8.37 2.90
CA THR A 68 3.41 9.01 1.57
C THR A 68 4.12 10.36 1.45
N SER A 69 4.41 11.03 2.58
CA SER A 69 5.04 12.35 2.61
C SER A 69 6.55 12.32 2.42
N GLY A 70 7.18 11.13 2.52
CA GLY A 70 8.65 11.01 2.51
C GLY A 70 9.32 11.54 3.77
N ILE A 71 8.54 11.89 4.80
CA ILE A 71 9.02 12.23 6.13
C ILE A 71 9.13 10.90 6.89
N GLY A 72 10.37 10.48 7.18
CA GLY A 72 10.70 9.17 7.77
C GLY A 72 11.38 8.22 6.78
N GLU A 73 11.55 6.95 7.17
CA GLU A 73 12.25 5.94 6.36
C GLU A 73 11.38 5.35 5.25
N VAL A 74 10.06 5.54 5.30
CA VAL A 74 9.09 4.88 4.40
C VAL A 74 8.46 5.88 3.45
N ASN A 75 8.43 5.54 2.17
CA ASN A 75 7.64 6.25 1.18
C ASN A 75 7.06 5.27 0.16
N LEU A 76 5.77 4.96 0.31
CA LEU A 76 5.04 4.01 -0.52
C LEU A 76 4.91 4.47 -1.99
N HIS A 77 5.18 5.74 -2.29
CA HIS A 77 5.29 6.22 -3.68
C HIS A 77 6.63 5.88 -4.34
N LEU A 78 7.59 5.26 -3.66
CA LEU A 78 8.83 4.83 -4.28
C LEU A 78 8.70 3.40 -4.86
N PRO A 79 9.34 3.12 -6.02
CA PRO A 79 9.35 1.78 -6.62
C PRO A 79 9.92 0.67 -5.72
N SER A 80 10.87 1.00 -4.83
CA SER A 80 11.44 0.06 -3.86
C SER A 80 10.39 -0.50 -2.91
N PHE A 81 9.55 0.38 -2.34
CA PHE A 81 8.44 -0.02 -1.47
C PHE A 81 7.35 -0.74 -2.26
N ALA A 82 7.04 -0.31 -3.49
CA ALA A 82 6.10 -1.04 -4.33
C ALA A 82 6.55 -2.49 -4.60
N ARG A 83 7.85 -2.71 -4.88
CA ARG A 83 8.43 -4.04 -5.02
C ARG A 83 8.25 -4.87 -3.75
N LEU A 84 8.66 -4.30 -2.62
CA LEU A 84 8.56 -4.94 -1.30
C LEU A 84 7.12 -5.36 -0.98
N LEU A 85 6.15 -4.48 -1.22
CA LEU A 85 4.74 -4.76 -0.97
C LEU A 85 4.17 -5.83 -1.89
N ILE A 86 4.55 -5.83 -3.16
CA ILE A 86 4.15 -6.87 -4.12
C ILE A 86 4.69 -8.23 -3.69
N VAL A 87 5.98 -8.30 -3.34
CA VAL A 87 6.61 -9.55 -2.86
C VAL A 87 5.95 -10.01 -1.56
N GLY A 88 5.75 -9.12 -0.59
CA GLY A 88 5.07 -9.45 0.65
C GLY A 88 3.60 -9.88 0.48
N GLY A 89 2.93 -9.40 -0.58
CA GLY A 89 1.61 -9.88 -0.97
C GLY A 89 1.65 -11.29 -1.55
N MET A 90 2.63 -11.59 -2.41
CA MET A 90 2.84 -12.95 -2.94
C MET A 90 3.15 -13.96 -1.84
N GLU A 91 3.99 -13.59 -0.87
CA GLU A 91 4.28 -14.39 0.32
C GLU A 91 3.02 -14.66 1.17
N GLN A 92 2.05 -13.74 1.15
CA GLN A 92 0.74 -13.90 1.81
C GLN A 92 -0.31 -14.58 0.91
N GLY A 93 0.12 -15.20 -0.19
CA GLY A 93 -0.75 -15.99 -1.06
C GLY A 93 -1.39 -15.20 -2.20
N TRP A 94 -0.96 -13.97 -2.50
CA TRP A 94 -1.44 -13.28 -3.69
C TRP A 94 -0.89 -13.95 -4.94
N GLN A 95 -1.80 -14.54 -5.71
CA GLN A 95 -1.48 -15.11 -7.01
C GLN A 95 -2.08 -14.22 -8.09
N ALA A 96 -1.26 -13.33 -8.64
CA ALA A 96 -1.69 -12.22 -9.48
C ALA A 96 -2.47 -12.60 -10.76
N ARG A 97 -2.48 -13.88 -11.16
CA ARG A 97 -3.28 -14.38 -12.30
C ARG A 97 -4.65 -14.95 -11.91
N TYR A 98 -4.83 -15.30 -10.65
CA TYR A 98 -5.96 -16.15 -10.23
C TYR A 98 -6.88 -15.49 -9.23
N GLN A 99 -6.34 -14.64 -8.34
CA GLN A 99 -7.14 -14.08 -7.26
C GLN A 99 -6.75 -12.67 -6.88
N THR A 100 -7.76 -11.90 -6.47
CA THR A 100 -7.58 -10.66 -5.72
C THR A 100 -7.23 -11.02 -4.28
N LEU A 101 -6.26 -10.32 -3.69
CA LEU A 101 -5.94 -10.43 -2.26
C LEU A 101 -6.13 -9.08 -1.59
N ASN A 102 -6.84 -9.08 -0.45
CA ASN A 102 -6.97 -7.92 0.43
C ASN A 102 -6.18 -8.19 1.72
N ILE A 103 -5.21 -7.31 2.01
CA ILE A 103 -4.44 -7.32 3.25
C ILE A 103 -4.87 -6.09 4.04
N GLU A 104 -5.57 -6.32 5.16
CA GLU A 104 -6.18 -5.27 5.98
C GLU A 104 -5.17 -4.43 6.76
N ASN A 105 -3.95 -4.95 6.96
CA ASN A 105 -2.85 -4.22 7.59
C ASN A 105 -1.50 -4.59 6.94
N GLY A 106 -0.91 -3.63 6.22
CA GLY A 106 0.40 -3.78 5.56
C GLY A 106 1.61 -3.47 6.44
N LEU A 107 1.43 -2.93 7.65
CA LEU A 107 2.53 -2.60 8.56
C LEU A 107 3.45 -3.81 8.86
N PRO A 108 2.95 -5.04 9.07
CA PRO A 108 3.80 -6.20 9.29
C PRO A 108 4.75 -6.51 8.13
N ILE A 109 4.35 -6.24 6.87
CA ILE A 109 5.21 -6.44 5.70
C ILE A 109 6.44 -5.52 5.79
N LEU A 110 6.21 -4.26 6.13
CA LEU A 110 7.28 -3.28 6.29
C LEU A 110 8.19 -3.61 7.50
N ARG A 111 7.62 -4.07 8.62
CA ARG A 111 8.41 -4.51 9.78
C ARG A 111 9.34 -5.69 9.46
N ARG A 112 8.84 -6.70 8.73
CA ARG A 112 9.68 -7.84 8.30
C ARG A 112 10.84 -7.40 7.40
N ALA A 113 10.68 -6.31 6.67
CA ALA A 113 11.74 -5.73 5.85
C ALA A 113 12.69 -4.81 6.63
N GLY A 114 12.54 -4.70 7.95
CA GLY A 114 13.44 -3.95 8.84
C GLY A 114 13.03 -2.52 9.14
N TYR A 115 11.87 -2.05 8.66
CA TYR A 115 11.41 -0.68 8.93
C TYR A 115 10.80 -0.58 10.33
N ASN A 116 11.32 0.34 11.14
CA ASN A 116 10.83 0.58 12.48
C ASN A 116 9.56 1.44 12.45
N ILE A 117 8.41 0.77 12.46
CA ILE A 117 7.11 1.41 12.41
C ILE A 117 6.46 1.32 13.77
N LYS A 118 6.41 2.45 14.47
CA LYS A 118 5.63 2.59 15.70
C LYS A 118 4.14 2.44 15.34
N ASP A 119 3.47 1.52 16.02
CA ASP A 119 2.01 1.53 16.11
C ASP A 119 1.67 2.76 16.96
N GLU A 120 1.59 3.93 16.34
CA GLU A 120 1.00 5.12 16.99
C GLU A 120 -0.51 5.06 16.85
#